data_AF-A0A821RVF0-F1
#
_entry.id   AF-A0A821RVF0-F1
#
_cell.length_a   1.000
_cell.length_b   1.000
_cell.length_c   1.000
_cell.angle_alpha   90.00
_cell.angle_beta   90.00
_cell.angle_gamma   90.00
#
_symmetry.space_group_name_H-M   'P 1'
#
loop_
_entity.id
_entity.type
_entity.pdbx_description
1 polymer ?
#
loop_
_entity_poly.entity_id
_entity_poly.type
_entity_poly.pdbx_seq_one_letter_code
_entity_poly.pdbx_strand_id
1 'polypeptide(L)'
;MFSLGCFPYEMENKRASTIRSFVNGTLKTFGLALDSEKFVVTDNEPTMTCTFKTDCKRIGCSDHYINKQLQHTFTTKTIDGKLVDCDIAQELFNNVKIIVSNIRRSHKQQNLS
;
A
#
# COMPACT_ATOMS: atom_id res chain seq x y z
N MET A 1 8.10 21.25 -6.85
CA MET A 1 7.53 19.90 -7.02
C MET A 1 6.92 19.84 -8.41
N PHE A 2 7.38 18.94 -9.27
CA PHE A 2 6.83 18.75 -10.62
C PHE A 2 5.98 17.48 -10.64
N SER A 3 4.74 17.57 -11.12
CA SER A 3 3.85 16.42 -11.26
C SER A 3 3.51 16.25 -12.73
N LEU A 4 3.76 15.04 -13.27
CA LEU A 4 3.37 14.68 -14.64
C LEU A 4 1.84 14.54 -14.78
N GLY A 5 1.15 14.26 -13.67
CA GLY A 5 -0.31 14.15 -13.64
C GLY A 5 -0.80 13.23 -12.52
N CYS A 6 -2.11 13.28 -12.28
CA CYS A 6 -2.83 12.32 -11.46
C CYS A 6 -3.85 11.64 -12.37
N PHE A 7 -3.65 10.35 -12.63
CA PHE A 7 -4.46 9.63 -13.60
C PHE A 7 -5.43 8.70 -12.86
N PRO A 8 -6.75 8.83 -13.11
CA PRO A 8 -7.71 7.89 -12.56
C PRO A 8 -7.41 6.50 -13.11
N TYR A 9 -7.20 5.55 -12.21
CA TYR A 9 -6.90 4.16 -12.55
C TYR A 9 -8.09 3.27 -12.18
N GLU A 10 -9.13 3.35 -13.00
CA GLU A 10 -10.34 2.52 -12.91
C GLU A 10 -10.23 1.33 -13.88
N MET A 11 -9.38 0.36 -13.54
CA MET A 11 -9.34 -0.90 -14.27
C MET A 11 -10.00 -2.00 -13.44
N GLU A 12 -10.92 -2.74 -14.07
CA GLU A 12 -11.54 -3.95 -13.48
C GLU A 12 -10.50 -4.99 -13.06
N ASN A 13 -9.34 -5.01 -13.73
CA ASN A 13 -8.28 -5.99 -13.52
C ASN A 13 -6.93 -5.35 -13.19
N LYS A 14 -6.67 -5.12 -11.90
CA LYS A 14 -5.44 -4.50 -11.36
C LYS A 14 -4.25 -5.46 -11.26
N ARG A 15 -4.05 -6.30 -12.29
CA ARG A 15 -2.88 -7.18 -12.40
C ARG A 15 -1.62 -6.38 -12.72
N ALA A 16 -0.47 -6.94 -12.34
CA ALA A 16 0.81 -6.27 -12.48
C ALA A 16 1.15 -5.86 -13.92
N SER A 17 0.89 -6.74 -14.90
CA SER A 17 1.09 -6.47 -16.33
C SER A 17 0.18 -5.34 -16.83
N THR A 18 -1.08 -5.33 -16.40
CA THR A 18 -2.05 -4.31 -16.76
C THR A 18 -1.61 -2.92 -16.24
N ILE A 19 -1.16 -2.85 -14.99
CA ILE A 19 -0.62 -1.61 -14.40
C ILE A 19 0.62 -1.16 -15.18
N ARG A 20 1.53 -2.09 -15.53
CA ARG A 20 2.75 -1.77 -16.29
C ARG A 20 2.40 -1.16 -17.65
N SER A 21 1.47 -1.77 -18.39
CA SER A 21 1.02 -1.26 -19.68
C SER A 21 0.38 0.12 -19.57
N PHE A 22 -0.44 0.34 -18.54
CA PHE A 22 -1.03 1.65 -18.26
C PHE A 22 0.06 2.71 -18.05
N VAL A 23 0.99 2.48 -17.12
CA VAL A 23 2.07 3.44 -16.81
C VAL A 23 2.96 3.72 -18.01
N ASN A 24 3.34 2.69 -18.78
CA ASN A 24 4.12 2.86 -20.00
C ASN A 24 3.36 3.66 -21.06
N GLY A 25 2.06 3.41 -21.22
CA GLY A 25 1.19 4.19 -22.09
C GLY A 25 1.16 5.67 -21.71
N THR A 26 0.98 5.96 -20.42
CA THR A 26 1.01 7.33 -19.89
C THR A 26 2.37 7.99 -20.08
N LEU A 27 3.48 7.33 -19.78
CA LEU A 27 4.81 7.93 -19.98
C LEU A 27 5.09 8.24 -21.44
N LYS A 28 4.63 7.37 -22.35
CA LYS A 28 4.79 7.56 -23.79
C LYS A 28 4.08 8.83 -24.30
N THR A 29 2.96 9.27 -23.70
CA THR A 29 2.32 10.54 -24.09
C THR A 29 3.18 11.76 -23.80
N PHE A 30 4.18 11.64 -22.92
CA PHE A 30 5.16 12.68 -22.61
C PHE A 30 6.52 12.46 -23.30
N GLY A 31 6.62 11.47 -24.20
CA GLY A 31 7.90 11.08 -24.80
C GLY A 31 8.88 10.43 -23.81
N LEU A 32 8.38 9.87 -22.71
CA LEU A 32 9.17 9.22 -21.67
C LEU A 32 9.05 7.70 -21.74
N ALA A 33 10.08 7.01 -21.28
CA ALA A 33 10.10 5.55 -21.14
C ALA A 33 10.90 5.15 -19.89
N LEU A 34 10.49 4.06 -19.24
CA LEU A 34 11.24 3.44 -18.15
C LEU A 34 12.35 2.56 -18.74
N ASP A 35 13.53 2.65 -18.14
CA ASP A 35 14.72 1.85 -18.49
C ASP A 35 15.53 1.54 -17.23
N SER A 36 16.60 0.76 -17.38
CA SER A 36 17.48 0.29 -16.31
C SER A 36 18.22 1.41 -15.56
N GLU A 37 18.25 2.62 -16.11
CA GLU A 37 18.89 3.78 -15.48
C GLU A 37 17.92 4.55 -14.60
N LYS A 38 16.62 4.48 -14.89
CA LYS A 38 15.58 5.20 -14.15
C LYS A 38 15.16 4.48 -12.88
N PHE A 39 14.87 5.30 -11.87
CA PHE A 39 14.32 4.86 -10.60
C PHE A 39 12.80 5.02 -10.57
N VAL A 40 12.12 4.02 -10.02
CA VAL A 40 10.67 4.05 -9.79
C VAL A 40 10.42 3.82 -8.31
N VAL A 41 9.83 4.82 -7.65
CA VAL A 41 9.45 4.74 -6.23
C VAL A 41 7.98 4.34 -6.13
N THR A 42 7.70 3.21 -5.48
CA THR A 42 6.33 2.72 -5.26
C THR A 42 6.18 2.12 -3.89
N ASP A 43 4.95 1.93 -3.45
CA ASP A 43 4.64 1.19 -2.24
C ASP A 43 5.19 -0.26 -2.32
N ASN A 44 5.38 -0.91 -1.17
CA ASN A 44 5.83 -2.30 -1.06
C ASN A 44 4.73 -3.36 -1.24
N GLU A 45 3.61 -3.02 -1.87
CA GLU A 45 2.59 -4.03 -2.18
C GLU A 45 3.11 -5.03 -3.22
N PRO A 46 2.76 -6.33 -3.13
CA PRO A 46 3.26 -7.37 -4.03
C PRO A 46 2.99 -7.07 -5.51
N THR A 47 1.83 -6.49 -5.82
CA THR A 47 1.44 -6.13 -7.18
C THR A 47 2.39 -5.08 -7.77
N MET A 48 2.68 -4.00 -7.03
CA MET A 48 3.64 -2.97 -7.47
C MET A 48 5.05 -3.52 -7.60
N THR A 49 5.43 -4.42 -6.68
CA THR A 49 6.74 -5.07 -6.73
C THR A 49 6.89 -5.89 -8.01
N CYS A 50 5.84 -6.62 -8.40
CA CYS A 50 5.79 -7.39 -9.64
C CYS A 50 5.78 -6.49 -10.89
N THR A 51 4.99 -5.40 -10.88
CA THR A 51 4.86 -4.45 -11.99
C THR A 51 6.19 -3.81 -12.40
N PHE A 52 7.04 -3.49 -11.42
CA PHE A 52 8.30 -2.77 -11.62
C PHE A 52 9.53 -3.65 -11.31
N LYS A 53 9.38 -4.98 -11.39
CA LYS A 53 10.46 -5.93 -11.12
C LYS A 53 11.56 -5.88 -12.19
N THR A 54 11.20 -5.57 -13.42
CA THR A 54 12.09 -5.57 -14.59
C THR A 54 12.18 -4.19 -15.22
N ASP A 55 13.22 -3.99 -16.03
CA ASP A 55 13.40 -2.83 -16.92
C ASP A 55 13.51 -1.46 -16.23
N CYS A 56 13.64 -1.42 -14.90
CA CYS A 56 13.89 -0.22 -14.11
C CYS A 56 14.39 -0.56 -12.71
N LYS A 57 14.98 0.42 -12.02
CA LYS A 57 15.40 0.29 -10.62
C LYS A 57 14.25 0.67 -9.69
N ARG A 58 13.60 -0.32 -9.09
CA ARG A 58 12.52 -0.06 -8.12
C ARG A 58 13.08 0.26 -6.73
N ILE A 59 12.54 1.30 -6.11
CA ILE A 59 12.77 1.65 -4.70
C ILE A 59 11.44 1.58 -3.95
N GLY A 60 11.46 0.98 -2.76
CA GLY A 60 10.28 0.95 -1.87
C GLY A 60 10.07 2.29 -1.18
N CYS A 61 8.83 2.75 -1.11
CA CYS A 61 8.46 3.98 -0.43
C CYS A 61 8.72 3.88 1.09
N SER A 62 9.47 4.85 1.65
CA SER A 62 9.76 4.97 3.08
C SER A 62 8.51 5.12 3.92
N ASP A 63 7.54 5.90 3.45
CA ASP A 63 6.31 6.18 4.20
C ASP A 63 5.48 4.92 4.36
N HIS A 64 5.39 4.11 3.30
CA HIS A 64 4.73 2.80 3.40
C HIS A 64 5.50 1.89 4.36
N TYR A 65 6.83 1.84 4.26
CA TYR A 65 7.64 1.01 5.16
C TYR A 65 7.44 1.39 6.63
N ILE A 66 7.59 2.67 6.99
CA ILE A 66 7.44 3.16 8.37
C ILE A 66 6.01 2.90 8.87
N ASN A 67 4.99 3.18 8.06
CA ASN A 67 3.61 2.92 8.45
C ASN A 67 3.35 1.43 8.73
N LYS A 68 3.92 0.52 7.93
CA LYS A 68 3.81 -0.92 8.19
C LYS A 68 4.56 -1.34 9.45
N GLN A 69 5.74 -0.78 9.71
CA GLN A 69 6.49 -1.05 10.94
C GLN A 69 5.72 -0.57 12.18
N LEU A 70 5.20 0.65 12.16
CA LEU A 70 4.36 1.17 13.23
C LEU A 70 3.13 0.29 13.45
N GLN A 71 2.42 -0.05 12.38
CA GLN A 71 1.28 -0.95 12.45
C GLN A 71 1.67 -2.29 13.11
N HIS A 72 2.78 -2.88 12.69
CA HIS A 72 3.28 -4.15 13.22
C HIS A 72 3.56 -4.06 14.72
N THR A 73 4.16 -2.97 15.19
CA THR A 73 4.41 -2.72 16.63
C THR A 73 3.12 -2.69 17.46
N PHE A 74 2.00 -2.22 16.90
CA PHE A 74 0.72 -2.20 17.62
C PHE A 74 -0.09 -3.50 17.50
N THR A 75 0.28 -4.42 16.62
CA THR A 75 -0.48 -5.66 16.38
C THR A 75 0.25 -6.93 16.80
N THR A 76 1.56 -6.89 16.93
CA THR A 76 2.38 -8.08 17.14
C THR A 76 2.97 -8.09 18.55
N LYS A 77 2.84 -9.23 19.23
CA LYS A 77 3.38 -9.41 20.59
C LYS A 77 4.91 -9.47 20.62
N THR A 78 5.54 -9.87 19.52
CA THR A 78 6.99 -10.01 19.41
C THR A 78 7.56 -9.42 18.12
N ILE A 79 8.73 -8.78 18.21
CA ILE A 79 9.55 -8.30 17.08
C ILE A 79 10.96 -8.86 17.26
N ASP A 80 11.49 -9.55 16.25
CA ASP A 80 12.80 -10.22 16.29
C ASP A 80 13.00 -11.10 17.53
N GLY A 81 11.95 -11.81 17.93
CA GLY A 81 11.95 -12.69 19.10
C GLY A 81 11.87 -11.98 20.46
N LYS A 82 11.81 -10.65 20.49
CA LYS A 82 11.63 -9.85 21.72
C LYS A 82 10.18 -9.46 21.90
N LEU A 83 9.68 -9.50 23.13
CA LEU A 83 8.35 -8.95 23.46
C LEU A 83 8.35 -7.44 23.21
N VAL A 84 7.28 -6.95 22.59
CA VAL A 84 7.09 -5.52 22.36
C VAL A 84 6.51 -4.91 23.63
N ASP A 85 7.23 -3.99 24.26
CA ASP A 85 6.79 -3.32 25.49
C ASP A 85 5.75 -2.23 25.18
N CYS A 86 4.56 -2.66 24.77
CA CYS A 86 3.45 -1.76 24.46
C CYS A 86 2.06 -2.38 24.74
N ASP A 87 1.98 -3.36 25.64
CA ASP A 87 0.79 -4.18 25.90
C ASP A 87 -0.49 -3.34 26.12
N ILE A 88 -0.41 -2.28 26.93
CA ILE A 88 -1.54 -1.38 27.21
C ILE A 88 -2.04 -0.70 25.92
N ALA A 89 -1.11 -0.23 25.08
CA ALA A 89 -1.46 0.42 23.82
C ALA A 89 -2.02 -0.57 22.80
N GLN A 90 -1.50 -1.80 22.75
CA GLN A 90 -2.03 -2.87 21.91
C GLN A 90 -3.45 -3.27 22.33
N GLU A 91 -3.68 -3.40 23.64
CA GLU A 91 -5.01 -3.70 24.18
C GLU A 91 -6.02 -2.60 23.85
N LEU A 92 -5.65 -1.32 24.08
CA LEU A 92 -6.49 -0.18 23.72
C LEU A 92 -6.81 -0.17 22.22
N PHE A 93 -5.81 -0.39 21.37
CA PHE A 93 -6.00 -0.44 19.92
C PHE A 93 -6.96 -1.56 19.51
N ASN A 94 -6.86 -2.74 20.12
CA ASN A 94 -7.76 -3.86 19.88
C ASN A 94 -9.20 -3.54 20.31
N ASN A 95 -9.38 -2.92 21.48
CA ASN A 95 -10.69 -2.52 21.97
C ASN A 95 -11.37 -1.51 21.05
N VAL A 96 -10.63 -0.47 20.60
CA VAL A 96 -11.13 0.51 19.62
C VAL A 96 -11.51 -0.18 18.31
N LYS A 97 -10.68 -1.09 17.81
CA LYS A 97 -10.95 -1.86 16.58
C LYS A 97 -12.23 -2.69 16.68
N ILE A 98 -12.50 -3.31 17.84
CA ILE A 98 -13.73 -4.08 18.10
C ILE A 98 -14.95 -3.15 18.06
N ILE A 99 -14.90 -2.01 18.76
CA ILE A 99 -15.99 -1.03 18.77
C ILE A 99 -16.31 -0.54 17.36
N VAL A 100 -15.30 -0.09 16.60
CA VAL A 100 -15.48 0.38 15.21
C VAL A 100 -16.05 -0.72 14.31
N SER A 101 -15.59 -1.96 14.49
CA SER A 101 -16.10 -3.10 13.71
C SER A 101 -17.56 -3.41 14.02
N ASN A 102 -17.98 -3.30 15.28
CA ASN A 102 -19.36 -3.50 15.69
C ASN A 102 -20.29 -2.41 15.16
N ILE A 103 -19.85 -1.13 15.20
CA ILE A 103 -20.60 -0.02 14.60
C ILE A 103 -20.79 -0.25 13.09
N ARG A 104 -19.71 -0.59 12.37
CA ARG A 104 -19.79 -0.90 10.93
C ARG A 104 -20.74 -2.05 10.63
N ARG A 105 -20.72 -3.10 11.45
CA ARG A 105 -21.63 -4.25 11.29
C ARG A 105 -23.08 -3.86 11.53
N SER A 106 -23.35 -3.09 12.57
CA SER A 106 -24.69 -2.62 12.91
C SER A 106 -25.28 -1.77 11.78
N HIS A 107 -24.53 -0.80 11.25
CA HIS A 107 -24.98 0.01 10.10
C HIS A 107 -25.23 -0.85 8.86
N LYS A 108 -24.37 -1.85 8.59
CA LYS A 108 -24.58 -2.76 7.47
C LYS A 108 -25.87 -3.58 7.64
N GLN A 109 -26.19 -4.03 8.86
CA GLN A 109 -27.43 -4.77 9.15
C GLN A 109 -28.67 -3.87 9.01
N GLN A 110 -28.60 -2.62 9.46
CA GLN A 110 -29.68 -1.64 9.27
C GLN A 110 -29.98 -1.38 7.79
N ASN A 111 -28.95 -1.31 6.94
CA ASN A 111 -29.10 -1.11 5.50
C ASN A 111 -29.52 -2.37 4.72
N LEU A 112 -29.58 -3.53 5.38
CA LEU A 112 -30.09 -4.79 4.82
C LEU A 112 -31.52 -5.12 5.30
N SER A 113 -32.05 -4.30 6.21
CA SER A 113 -33.43 -4.37 6.73
C SER A 113 -34.35 -3.50 5.89
#